data_AF-A0A8C3YAM5-F1
#
_entry.id   AF-A0A8C3YAM5-F1
#
_cell.length_a   1.000
_cell.length_b   1.000
_cell.length_c   1.000
_cell.angle_alpha   90.00
_cell.angle_beta   90.00
_cell.angle_gamma   90.00
#
_symmetry.space_group_name_H-M   'P 1'
#
loop_
_entity.id
_entity.type
_entity.pdbx_description
1 polymer ?
#
loop_
_entity_poly.entity_id
_entity_poly.type
_entity_poly.pdbx_seq_one_letter_code
_entity_poly.pdbx_strand_id
1 'polypeptide(L)'
;MAAAAALCLGRAPRPPRPLVVILGATGTGKSALALQLGLRLGGEIVSADSMQVYKGLDIITNKVSPQEQRLCRHHMISFVDPLVSNYTVVDFRDKAVPLISYIFARDKIPIVVGGTNYYIESLLWKVLINTKVLDRKVELEQLDSAELHRRLSRVDPEMAAKLHPHDKRKVARSLQVFEETGIPHSEILHQQQQEEGGGPLGGPLKYPHSCILWLHADQAALDARLDRRVDDMVAAGLLEELRDFHRRYNQEKVAENRWVSSHILSAPPSGALHCCTGDGCDPLPLLLQAGLPAWNLPVHWIQGIPRVPRQ
;
A
#
# COMPACT_ATOMS: atom_id res chain seq x y z
N MET A 1 -32.66 -62.07 14.08
CA MET A 1 -31.66 -61.10 14.57
C MET A 1 -31.31 -60.17 13.43
N ALA A 2 -31.88 -58.96 13.41
CA ALA A 2 -31.61 -57.95 12.38
C ALA A 2 -30.34 -57.18 12.75
N ALA A 3 -29.33 -57.22 11.87
CA ALA A 3 -28.12 -56.42 12.00
C ALA A 3 -28.40 -55.00 11.50
N ALA A 4 -28.34 -54.02 12.40
CA ALA A 4 -28.43 -52.61 12.06
C ALA A 4 -27.11 -52.17 11.41
N ALA A 5 -27.14 -51.93 10.10
CA ALA A 5 -26.07 -51.26 9.39
C ALA A 5 -26.03 -49.79 9.85
N ALA A 6 -25.00 -49.42 10.60
CA ALA A 6 -24.71 -48.04 10.93
C ALA A 6 -24.28 -47.31 9.63
N LEU A 7 -25.22 -46.60 9.02
CA LEU A 7 -24.94 -45.64 7.97
C LEU A 7 -24.11 -44.50 8.59
N CYS A 8 -22.80 -44.53 8.34
CA CYS A 8 -21.93 -43.38 8.52
C CYS A 8 -22.44 -42.25 7.61
N LEU A 9 -23.28 -41.37 8.16
CA LEU A 9 -23.65 -40.10 7.54
C LEU A 9 -22.37 -39.26 7.44
N GLY A 10 -21.69 -39.38 6.30
CA GLY A 10 -20.57 -38.52 5.94
C GLY A 10 -21.00 -37.06 6.07
N ARG A 11 -20.26 -36.31 6.89
CA ARG A 11 -20.47 -34.88 7.09
C ARG A 11 -20.43 -34.22 5.71
N ALA A 12 -21.51 -33.54 5.30
CA ALA A 12 -21.54 -32.80 4.05
C ALA A 12 -20.31 -31.87 3.98
N PRO A 13 -19.64 -31.75 2.82
CA PRO A 13 -18.49 -30.86 2.68
C PRO A 13 -18.89 -29.45 3.13
N ARG A 14 -18.16 -28.91 4.11
CA ARG A 14 -18.41 -27.52 4.55
C ARG A 14 -18.17 -26.60 3.34
N PRO A 15 -19.05 -25.62 3.10
CA PRO A 15 -18.80 -24.64 2.04
C PRO A 15 -17.46 -23.94 2.32
N PRO A 16 -16.71 -23.55 1.27
CA PRO A 16 -15.40 -22.93 1.46
C PRO A 16 -15.53 -21.68 2.32
N ARG A 17 -14.58 -21.48 3.24
CA ARG A 17 -14.55 -20.26 4.06
C ARG A 17 -14.40 -19.05 3.12
N PRO A 18 -15.14 -17.95 3.36
CA PRO A 18 -15.04 -16.78 2.52
C PRO A 18 -13.76 -15.98 2.81
N LEU A 19 -13.28 -15.24 1.81
CA LEU A 19 -12.36 -14.13 2.04
C LEU A 19 -13.19 -12.90 2.39
N VAL A 20 -13.00 -12.33 3.58
CA VAL A 20 -13.69 -11.09 3.96
C VAL A 20 -12.77 -9.91 3.69
N VAL A 21 -13.26 -8.89 2.99
CA VAL A 21 -12.53 -7.66 2.69
C VAL A 21 -13.29 -6.47 3.24
N ILE A 22 -12.62 -5.63 4.02
CA ILE A 22 -13.17 -4.43 4.63
C ILE A 22 -12.39 -3.23 4.09
N LEU A 23 -13.06 -2.41 3.29
CA LEU A 23 -12.49 -1.22 2.66
C LEU A 23 -13.31 0.03 2.97
N GLY A 24 -12.70 1.20 2.80
CA GLY A 24 -13.32 2.50 3.12
C GLY A 24 -12.31 3.55 3.56
N ALA A 25 -12.76 4.79 3.69
CA ALA A 25 -11.90 5.91 4.07
C ALA A 25 -11.30 5.74 5.48
N THR A 26 -10.19 6.40 5.76
CA THR A 26 -9.60 6.46 7.10
C THR A 26 -10.59 7.11 8.07
N GLY A 27 -10.71 6.58 9.30
CA GLY A 27 -11.68 7.08 10.29
C GLY A 27 -13.10 6.49 10.20
N THR A 28 -13.39 5.64 9.20
CA THR A 28 -14.71 4.98 9.06
C THR A 28 -14.96 3.80 10.01
N GLY A 29 -13.97 3.38 10.82
CA GLY A 29 -14.13 2.29 11.79
C GLY A 29 -13.76 0.89 11.27
N LYS A 30 -13.04 0.78 10.15
CA LYS A 30 -12.64 -0.49 9.54
C LYS A 30 -11.96 -1.47 10.51
N SER A 31 -10.98 -1.00 11.27
CA SER A 31 -10.21 -1.84 12.20
C SER A 31 -11.10 -2.39 13.33
N ALA A 32 -12.02 -1.57 13.84
CA ALA A 32 -12.97 -1.99 14.88
C ALA A 32 -13.91 -3.09 14.35
N LEU A 33 -14.43 -2.93 13.13
CA LEU A 33 -15.25 -3.96 12.51
C LEU A 33 -14.45 -5.25 12.25
N ALA A 34 -13.23 -5.13 11.73
CA ALA A 34 -12.34 -6.27 11.48
C ALA A 34 -12.08 -7.08 12.75
N LEU A 35 -11.80 -6.39 13.86
CA LEU A 35 -11.58 -7.01 15.17
C LEU A 35 -12.83 -7.76 15.66
N GLN A 36 -14.01 -7.14 15.59
CA GLN A 36 -15.25 -7.79 16.00
C GLN A 36 -15.58 -9.02 15.14
N LEU A 37 -15.38 -8.94 13.83
CA LEU A 37 -15.56 -10.09 12.94
C LEU A 37 -14.53 -11.20 13.22
N GLY A 38 -13.27 -10.85 13.46
CA GLY A 38 -12.22 -11.79 13.82
C GLY A 38 -12.56 -12.57 15.09
N LEU A 39 -13.00 -11.87 16.13
CA LEU A 39 -13.41 -12.49 17.40
C LEU A 39 -14.63 -13.39 17.26
N ARG A 40 -15.67 -12.96 16.53
CA ARG A 40 -16.93 -13.71 16.40
C ARG A 40 -16.82 -14.90 15.46
N LEU A 41 -16.00 -14.79 14.40
CA LEU A 41 -15.92 -15.79 13.33
C LEU A 41 -14.66 -16.66 13.42
N GLY A 42 -13.80 -16.45 14.42
CA GLY A 42 -12.51 -17.15 14.54
C GLY A 42 -11.55 -16.80 13.40
N GLY A 43 -11.62 -15.56 12.91
CA GLY A 43 -10.82 -15.08 11.79
C GLY A 43 -9.42 -14.59 12.20
N GLU A 44 -8.60 -14.31 11.20
CA GLU A 44 -7.32 -13.62 11.36
C GLU A 44 -7.26 -12.42 10.40
N ILE A 45 -6.68 -11.32 10.86
CA ILE A 45 -6.70 -10.04 10.16
C ILE A 45 -5.43 -9.87 9.34
N VAL A 46 -5.55 -9.47 8.08
CA VAL A 46 -4.45 -9.13 7.19
C VAL A 46 -4.56 -7.63 6.87
N SER A 47 -3.62 -6.83 7.37
CA SER A 47 -3.61 -5.39 7.06
C SER A 47 -3.23 -5.15 5.60
N ALA A 48 -4.03 -4.37 4.90
CA ALA A 48 -3.82 -3.90 3.53
C ALA A 48 -3.67 -2.37 3.52
N ASP A 49 -2.79 -1.87 4.37
CA ASP A 49 -2.43 -0.45 4.47
C ASP A 49 -0.94 -0.29 4.20
N SER A 50 -0.59 0.53 3.19
CA SER A 50 0.79 0.70 2.74
C SER A 50 1.71 1.34 3.77
N MET A 51 1.17 2.03 4.78
CA MET A 51 1.97 2.69 5.81
C MET A 51 2.11 1.81 7.06
N GLN A 52 1.11 0.97 7.37
CA GLN A 52 1.15 0.11 8.57
C GLN A 52 2.14 -1.06 8.47
N VAL A 53 2.62 -1.38 7.26
CA VAL A 53 3.65 -2.42 7.06
C VAL A 53 4.99 -2.07 7.71
N TYR A 54 5.30 -0.78 7.88
CA TYR A 54 6.58 -0.31 8.40
C TYR A 54 6.70 -0.46 9.92
N LYS A 55 7.90 -0.75 10.42
CA LYS A 55 8.22 -0.85 11.86
C LYS A 55 8.29 0.54 12.51
N GLY A 56 7.81 0.64 13.75
CA GLY A 56 7.62 1.93 14.43
C GLY A 56 6.63 2.82 13.67
N LEU A 57 6.58 4.12 13.96
CA LEU A 57 5.59 5.01 13.35
C LEU A 57 4.15 4.56 13.67
N ASP A 58 3.93 4.00 14.85
CA ASP A 58 2.68 3.38 15.26
C ASP A 58 1.58 4.44 15.43
N ILE A 59 1.93 5.63 15.93
CA ILE A 59 0.98 6.74 16.15
C ILE A 59 0.60 7.36 14.80
N ILE A 60 1.58 7.85 14.01
CA ILE A 60 1.34 8.53 12.73
C ILE A 60 0.59 7.64 11.72
N THR A 61 0.83 6.32 11.74
CA THR A 61 0.16 5.37 10.84
C THR A 61 -1.10 4.74 11.44
N ASN A 62 -1.50 5.19 12.64
CA ASN A 62 -2.72 4.78 13.34
C ASN A 62 -2.84 3.25 13.40
N LYS A 63 -1.78 2.59 13.86
CA LYS A 63 -1.76 1.13 13.98
C LYS A 63 -2.68 0.66 15.08
N VAL A 64 -3.20 -0.54 14.87
CA VAL A 64 -3.96 -1.27 15.88
C VAL A 64 -3.06 -1.50 17.10
N SER A 65 -3.57 -1.24 18.30
CA SER A 65 -2.78 -1.32 19.53
C SER A 65 -2.31 -2.75 19.81
N PRO A 66 -1.22 -2.94 20.58
CA PRO A 66 -0.76 -4.28 20.97
C PRO A 66 -1.83 -5.08 21.73
N GLN A 67 -2.73 -4.40 22.45
CA GLN A 67 -3.83 -5.04 23.17
C GLN A 67 -4.86 -5.62 22.20
N GLU A 68 -5.28 -4.85 21.19
CA GLU A 68 -6.19 -5.31 20.14
C GLU A 68 -5.56 -6.41 19.28
N GLN A 69 -4.24 -6.33 19.01
CA GLN A 69 -3.51 -7.38 18.30
C GLN A 69 -3.41 -8.70 19.09
N ARG A 70 -3.54 -8.67 20.42
CA ARG A 70 -3.62 -9.89 21.25
C ARG A 70 -5.02 -10.52 21.21
N LEU A 71 -6.06 -9.71 21.00
CA LEU A 71 -7.44 -10.18 20.91
C LEU A 71 -7.69 -10.95 19.61
N CYS A 72 -7.14 -10.48 18.49
CA CYS A 72 -7.21 -11.16 17.21
C CYS A 72 -5.85 -11.09 16.51
N ARG A 73 -5.39 -12.19 15.92
CA ARG A 73 -4.09 -12.22 15.25
C ARG A 73 -4.10 -11.29 14.04
N HIS A 74 -3.18 -10.33 14.03
CA HIS A 74 -2.94 -9.42 12.91
C HIS A 74 -1.67 -9.83 12.16
N HIS A 75 -1.74 -9.71 10.84
CA HIS A 75 -0.62 -9.95 9.93
C HIS A 75 -0.41 -8.72 9.05
N MET A 76 0.73 -8.70 8.33
CA MET A 76 1.11 -7.62 7.43
C MET A 76 1.19 -6.24 8.11
N ILE A 77 1.60 -6.22 9.39
CA ILE A 77 1.81 -5.01 10.19
C ILE A 77 3.22 -5.01 10.78
N SER A 78 3.90 -3.86 10.82
CA SER A 78 5.20 -3.65 11.50
C SER A 78 6.29 -4.68 11.16
N PHE A 79 6.49 -5.02 9.89
CA PHE A 79 7.51 -5.99 9.45
C PHE A 79 8.54 -5.44 8.46
N VAL A 80 8.25 -4.32 7.78
CA VAL A 80 9.17 -3.64 6.87
C VAL A 80 9.99 -2.63 7.65
N ASP A 81 11.30 -2.58 7.42
CA ASP A 81 12.10 -1.49 7.97
C ASP A 81 11.82 -0.20 7.19
N PRO A 82 11.45 0.92 7.83
CA PRO A 82 11.21 2.18 7.13
C PRO A 82 12.45 2.73 6.41
N LEU A 83 13.64 2.22 6.70
CA LEU A 83 14.90 2.65 6.09
C LEU A 83 15.24 1.86 4.82
N VAL A 84 14.58 0.72 4.60
CA VAL A 84 14.70 -0.04 3.35
C VAL A 84 13.99 0.72 2.23
N SER A 85 14.72 0.96 1.14
CA SER A 85 14.16 1.59 -0.04
C SER A 85 13.24 0.63 -0.81
N ASN A 86 12.00 1.07 -1.01
CA ASN A 86 10.99 0.52 -1.92
C ASN A 86 10.28 -0.76 -1.44
N TYR A 87 9.13 -0.59 -0.76
CA TYR A 87 8.12 -1.65 -0.59
C TYR A 87 6.98 -1.45 -1.60
N THR A 88 6.80 -2.40 -2.52
CA THR A 88 5.85 -2.27 -3.62
C THR A 88 4.59 -3.10 -3.43
N VAL A 89 3.58 -2.86 -4.27
CA VAL A 89 2.36 -3.69 -4.31
C VAL A 89 2.66 -5.16 -4.63
N VAL A 90 3.73 -5.42 -5.39
CA VAL A 90 4.14 -6.78 -5.79
C VAL A 90 4.66 -7.51 -4.54
N ASP A 91 5.51 -6.84 -3.76
CA ASP A 91 6.03 -7.37 -2.50
C ASP A 91 4.92 -7.64 -1.49
N PHE A 92 3.91 -6.76 -1.45
CA PHE A 92 2.71 -6.96 -0.64
C PHE A 92 1.93 -8.19 -1.07
N ARG A 93 1.56 -8.28 -2.35
CA ARG A 93 0.80 -9.41 -2.90
C ARG A 93 1.52 -10.73 -2.65
N ASP A 94 2.82 -10.79 -2.92
CA ASP A 94 3.59 -12.03 -2.87
C ASP A 94 3.81 -12.52 -1.43
N LYS A 95 3.73 -11.62 -0.43
CA LYS A 95 3.69 -12.00 0.99
C LYS A 95 2.27 -12.34 1.47
N ALA A 96 1.27 -11.57 1.07
CA ALA A 96 -0.09 -11.70 1.58
C ALA A 96 -0.85 -12.90 0.97
N VAL A 97 -0.62 -13.25 -0.30
CA VAL A 97 -1.30 -14.38 -0.96
C VAL A 97 -0.98 -15.72 -0.28
N PRO A 98 0.29 -16.11 -0.06
CA PRO A 98 0.61 -17.34 0.67
C PRO A 98 0.06 -17.34 2.09
N LEU A 99 0.06 -16.17 2.75
CA LEU A 99 -0.49 -16.01 4.08
C LEU A 99 -2.01 -16.26 4.12
N ILE A 100 -2.76 -15.72 3.16
CA ILE A 100 -4.20 -15.97 3.04
C ILE A 100 -4.46 -17.47 2.85
N SER A 101 -3.70 -18.13 1.97
CA SER A 101 -3.77 -19.59 1.80
C SER A 101 -3.45 -20.34 3.11
N TYR A 102 -2.46 -19.88 3.87
CA TYR A 102 -2.10 -20.45 5.18
C TYR A 102 -3.19 -20.25 6.25
N ILE A 103 -3.95 -19.16 6.20
CA ILE A 103 -5.10 -18.94 7.09
C ILE A 103 -6.23 -19.89 6.72
N PHE A 104 -6.55 -20.01 5.42
CA PHE A 104 -7.55 -20.96 4.93
C PHE A 104 -7.21 -22.41 5.28
N ALA A 105 -5.94 -22.81 5.14
CA ALA A 105 -5.47 -24.16 5.47
C ALA A 105 -5.67 -24.55 6.94
N ARG A 106 -5.84 -23.56 7.84
CA ARG A 106 -6.13 -23.76 9.27
C ARG A 106 -7.62 -23.66 9.61
N ASP A 107 -8.51 -23.75 8.62
CA ASP A 107 -9.96 -23.58 8.74
C ASP A 107 -10.37 -22.25 9.42
N LYS A 108 -9.59 -21.19 9.19
CA LYS A 108 -9.87 -19.83 9.67
C LYS A 108 -10.30 -18.91 8.54
N ILE A 109 -10.98 -17.82 8.90
CA ILE A 109 -11.44 -16.81 7.95
C ILE A 109 -10.39 -15.70 7.84
N PRO A 110 -9.77 -15.50 6.66
CA PRO A 110 -8.92 -14.34 6.42
C PRO A 110 -9.79 -13.09 6.26
N ILE A 111 -9.47 -12.06 7.05
CA ILE A 111 -10.14 -10.76 7.03
C ILE A 111 -9.12 -9.71 6.57
N VAL A 112 -9.19 -9.31 5.31
CA VAL A 112 -8.34 -8.24 4.76
C VAL A 112 -8.97 -6.90 5.12
N VAL A 113 -8.21 -6.03 5.77
CA VAL A 113 -8.68 -4.69 6.17
C VAL A 113 -7.66 -3.63 5.77
N GLY A 114 -8.11 -2.56 5.12
CA GLY A 114 -7.17 -1.53 4.68
C GLY A 114 -7.80 -0.34 3.99
N GLY A 115 -7.01 0.73 3.86
CA GLY A 115 -7.35 1.91 3.05
C GLY A 115 -6.66 1.94 1.69
N THR A 116 -5.67 1.07 1.45
CA THR A 116 -4.91 1.05 0.20
C THR A 116 -5.62 0.17 -0.82
N ASN A 117 -6.57 0.76 -1.56
CA ASN A 117 -7.39 0.03 -2.55
C ASN A 117 -6.54 -0.80 -3.53
N TYR A 118 -5.43 -0.25 -4.00
CA TYR A 118 -4.56 -0.95 -4.94
C TYR A 118 -3.92 -2.23 -4.37
N TYR A 119 -3.67 -2.29 -3.05
CA TYR A 119 -3.22 -3.51 -2.38
C TYR A 119 -4.34 -4.55 -2.36
N ILE A 120 -5.56 -4.13 -2.01
CA ILE A 120 -6.74 -4.98 -1.99
C ILE A 120 -7.03 -5.53 -3.39
N GLU A 121 -6.98 -4.67 -4.42
CA GLU A 121 -7.18 -5.04 -5.81
C GLU A 121 -6.19 -6.11 -6.25
N SER A 122 -4.90 -5.98 -5.87
CA SER A 122 -3.86 -6.97 -6.17
C SER A 122 -4.10 -8.35 -5.54
N LEU A 123 -4.91 -8.42 -4.47
CA LEU A 123 -5.29 -9.69 -3.83
C LEU A 123 -6.55 -10.29 -4.45
N LEU A 124 -7.52 -9.44 -4.78
CA LEU A 124 -8.82 -9.86 -5.31
C LEU A 124 -8.77 -10.23 -6.78
N TRP A 125 -7.97 -9.55 -7.59
CA TRP A 125 -7.93 -9.71 -9.03
C TRP A 125 -6.52 -9.92 -9.56
N LYS A 126 -6.41 -10.47 -10.76
CA LYS A 126 -5.14 -10.63 -11.49
C LYS A 126 -4.71 -9.33 -12.20
N VAL A 127 -4.77 -8.19 -11.51
CA VAL A 127 -4.49 -6.87 -12.10
C VAL A 127 -2.99 -6.65 -12.34
N LEU A 128 -2.14 -7.26 -11.51
CA LEU A 128 -0.70 -7.14 -11.65
C LEU A 128 -0.17 -8.17 -12.65
N ILE A 129 0.23 -7.68 -13.83
CA ILE A 129 1.03 -8.45 -14.78
C ILE A 129 2.42 -8.64 -14.17
N ASN A 130 2.85 -9.89 -13.94
CA ASN A 130 4.19 -10.16 -13.46
C ASN A 130 5.19 -9.95 -14.58
N THR A 131 5.95 -8.88 -14.48
CA THR A 131 7.03 -8.58 -15.40
C THR A 131 8.34 -9.07 -14.81
N LYS A 132 9.11 -9.84 -15.58
CA LYS A 132 10.35 -10.49 -15.10
C LYS A 132 11.55 -9.55 -15.06
N VAL A 133 11.50 -8.40 -15.74
CA VAL A 133 12.68 -7.53 -15.90
C VAL A 133 12.54 -6.28 -15.04
N LEU A 134 13.08 -6.32 -13.82
CA LEU A 134 13.10 -5.15 -12.92
C LEU A 134 13.99 -4.01 -13.46
N ASP A 135 15.04 -4.34 -14.23
CA ASP A 135 16.13 -3.41 -14.54
C ASP A 135 15.76 -2.31 -15.55
N ARG A 136 14.86 -2.57 -16.51
CA ARG A 136 14.45 -1.55 -17.50
C ARG A 136 13.55 -0.46 -16.94
N LYS A 137 12.97 -0.65 -15.75
CA LYS A 137 12.09 0.36 -15.14
C LYS A 137 12.85 1.66 -14.90
N VAL A 138 14.10 1.56 -14.43
CA VAL A 138 14.94 2.71 -14.13
C VAL A 138 15.35 3.44 -15.42
N GLU A 139 15.66 2.70 -16.48
CA GLU A 139 16.03 3.28 -17.79
C GLU A 139 14.88 4.03 -18.44
N LEU A 140 13.66 3.48 -18.40
CA LEU A 140 12.47 4.13 -18.97
C LEU A 140 12.05 5.36 -18.13
N GLU A 141 12.17 5.32 -16.81
CA GLU A 141 11.83 6.47 -15.95
C GLU A 141 12.78 7.67 -16.14
N GLN A 142 13.99 7.46 -16.66
CA GLN A 142 14.94 8.52 -17.00
C GLN A 142 14.61 9.25 -18.31
N LEU A 143 13.74 8.69 -19.16
CA LEU A 143 13.34 9.33 -20.40
C LEU A 143 12.35 10.49 -20.18
N ASP A 144 12.29 11.38 -21.17
CA ASP A 144 11.29 12.44 -21.16
C ASP A 144 9.86 11.88 -21.29
N SER A 145 8.90 12.52 -20.60
CA SER A 145 7.49 12.10 -20.61
C SER A 145 6.89 12.08 -22.01
N ALA A 146 7.21 13.07 -22.84
CA ALA A 146 6.65 13.15 -24.18
C ALA A 146 7.19 12.01 -25.07
N GLU A 147 8.47 11.65 -24.89
CA GLU A 147 9.07 10.54 -25.61
C GLU A 147 8.47 9.19 -25.22
N LEU A 148 8.28 8.95 -23.92
CA LEU A 148 7.61 7.74 -23.43
C LEU A 148 6.19 7.61 -23.98
N HIS A 149 5.41 8.69 -23.93
CA HIS A 149 4.03 8.67 -24.42
C HIS A 149 3.97 8.48 -25.94
N ARG A 150 4.90 9.08 -26.69
CA ARG A 150 5.04 8.86 -28.14
C ARG A 150 5.36 7.41 -28.47
N ARG A 151 6.25 6.77 -27.71
CA ARG A 151 6.54 5.33 -27.87
C ARG A 151 5.31 4.48 -27.58
N LEU A 152 4.60 4.77 -26.49
CA LEU A 152 3.37 4.07 -26.15
C LEU A 152 2.31 4.22 -27.24
N SER A 153 2.13 5.42 -27.80
CA SER A 153 1.16 5.69 -28.87
C SER A 153 1.40 4.87 -30.14
N ARG A 154 2.64 4.46 -30.42
CA ARG A 154 2.97 3.62 -31.58
C ARG A 154 2.66 2.14 -31.36
N VAL A 155 2.74 1.71 -30.12
CA VAL A 155 2.64 0.30 -29.70
C VAL A 155 1.22 -0.05 -29.26
N ASP A 156 0.61 0.84 -28.48
CA ASP A 156 -0.68 0.69 -27.83
C ASP A 156 -1.41 2.05 -27.82
N PRO A 157 -2.01 2.45 -28.97
CA PRO A 157 -2.67 3.74 -29.10
C PRO A 157 -3.88 3.86 -28.16
N GLU A 158 -4.51 2.74 -27.81
CA GLU A 158 -5.65 2.72 -26.89
C GLU A 158 -5.22 3.07 -25.46
N MET A 159 -4.14 2.45 -24.95
CA MET A 159 -3.61 2.83 -23.64
C MET A 159 -3.03 4.23 -23.62
N ALA A 160 -2.41 4.68 -24.72
CA ALA A 160 -1.91 6.04 -24.83
C ALA A 160 -3.02 7.10 -24.76
N ALA A 161 -4.21 6.80 -25.29
CA ALA A 161 -5.38 7.67 -25.17
C ALA A 161 -5.95 7.71 -23.75
N LYS A 162 -5.84 6.59 -23.00
CA LYS A 162 -6.31 6.50 -21.60
C LYS A 162 -5.34 7.13 -20.59
N LEU A 163 -4.03 7.09 -20.84
CA LEU A 163 -3.01 7.57 -19.91
C LEU A 163 -2.53 8.98 -20.23
N HIS A 164 -2.48 9.83 -19.20
CA HIS A 164 -1.94 11.17 -19.35
C HIS A 164 -0.42 11.13 -19.62
N PRO A 165 0.15 11.94 -20.53
CA PRO A 165 1.59 11.93 -20.83
C PRO A 165 2.50 12.17 -19.62
N HIS A 166 2.04 12.92 -18.61
CA HIS A 166 2.79 13.15 -17.37
C HIS A 166 2.78 11.97 -16.39
N ASP A 167 1.94 10.95 -16.59
CA ASP A 167 1.93 9.73 -15.77
C ASP A 167 3.08 8.79 -16.15
N LYS A 168 4.33 9.30 -16.09
CA LYS A 168 5.55 8.60 -16.53
C LYS A 168 5.62 7.16 -16.04
N ARG A 169 5.28 6.92 -14.77
CA ARG A 169 5.29 5.59 -14.15
C ARG A 169 4.31 4.61 -14.82
N LYS A 170 3.08 5.05 -15.13
CA LYS A 170 2.06 4.19 -15.75
C LYS A 170 2.34 3.96 -17.24
N VAL A 171 2.85 4.99 -17.92
CA VAL A 171 3.28 4.90 -19.32
C VAL A 171 4.47 3.95 -19.46
N ALA A 172 5.52 4.13 -18.66
CA ALA A 172 6.67 3.23 -18.61
C ALA A 172 6.25 1.80 -18.27
N ARG A 173 5.31 1.63 -17.32
CA ARG A 173 4.77 0.31 -17.00
C ARG A 173 4.07 -0.37 -18.17
N SER A 174 3.25 0.37 -18.92
CA SER A 174 2.52 -0.20 -20.07
C SER A 174 3.47 -0.57 -21.20
N LEU A 175 4.51 0.24 -21.44
CA LEU A 175 5.58 -0.09 -22.37
C LEU A 175 6.35 -1.34 -21.95
N GLN A 176 6.70 -1.46 -20.67
CA GLN A 176 7.38 -2.63 -20.14
C GLN A 176 6.56 -3.91 -20.32
N VAL A 177 5.24 -3.84 -20.09
CA VAL A 177 4.33 -4.97 -20.33
C VAL A 177 4.40 -5.41 -21.80
N PHE A 178 4.37 -4.47 -22.74
CA PHE A 178 4.50 -4.79 -24.16
C PHE A 178 5.88 -5.36 -24.52
N GLU A 179 6.97 -4.76 -24.02
CA GLU A 179 8.33 -5.24 -24.32
C GLU A 179 8.57 -6.67 -23.86
N GLU A 180 7.94 -7.09 -22.77
CA GLU A 180 8.11 -8.44 -22.21
C GLU A 180 7.15 -9.46 -22.80
N THR A 181 5.90 -9.08 -23.07
CA THR A 181 4.87 -10.00 -23.54
C THR A 181 4.72 -10.02 -25.06
N GLY A 182 5.15 -8.95 -25.74
CA GLY A 182 4.86 -8.69 -27.15
C GLY A 182 3.40 -8.31 -27.44
N ILE A 183 2.56 -8.22 -26.40
CA ILE A 183 1.11 -7.98 -26.52
C ILE A 183 0.80 -6.59 -25.95
N PRO A 184 -0.01 -5.75 -26.63
CA PRO A 184 -0.44 -4.47 -26.08
C PRO A 184 -1.08 -4.61 -24.71
N HIS A 185 -0.85 -3.64 -23.82
CA HIS A 185 -1.37 -3.71 -22.45
C HIS A 185 -2.90 -3.59 -22.44
N SER A 186 -3.48 -2.78 -23.33
CA SER A 186 -4.93 -2.71 -23.58
C SER A 186 -5.53 -4.09 -23.87
N GLU A 187 -4.89 -4.84 -24.75
CA GLU A 187 -5.35 -6.17 -25.18
C GLU A 187 -5.35 -7.17 -24.01
N ILE A 188 -4.31 -7.17 -23.17
CA ILE A 188 -4.28 -8.01 -21.96
C ILE A 188 -5.43 -7.65 -21.02
N LEU A 189 -5.72 -6.36 -20.84
CA LEU A 189 -6.85 -5.93 -20.01
C LEU A 189 -8.19 -6.35 -20.60
N HIS A 190 -8.36 -6.27 -21.93
CA HIS A 190 -9.57 -6.78 -22.60
C HIS A 190 -9.75 -8.28 -22.42
N GLN A 191 -8.67 -9.06 -22.57
CA GLN A 191 -8.71 -10.51 -22.35
C GLN A 191 -9.16 -10.83 -20.93
N GLN A 192 -8.61 -10.14 -19.93
CA GLN A 192 -9.05 -10.29 -18.54
C GLN A 192 -10.53 -9.97 -18.36
N GLN A 193 -11.02 -8.88 -18.95
CA GLN A 193 -12.42 -8.47 -18.84
C GLN A 193 -13.40 -9.46 -19.50
N GLN A 194 -12.94 -10.18 -20.54
CA GLN A 194 -13.73 -11.17 -21.26
C GLN A 194 -13.72 -12.56 -20.61
N GLU A 195 -12.84 -12.82 -19.64
CA GLU A 195 -12.86 -14.06 -18.86
C GLU A 195 -14.21 -14.21 -18.12
N GLU A 196 -14.64 -15.46 -17.90
CA GLU A 196 -15.89 -15.74 -17.18
C GLU A 196 -15.81 -15.21 -15.74
N GLY A 197 -16.69 -14.26 -15.40
CA GLY A 197 -16.65 -13.53 -14.12
C GLY A 197 -15.80 -12.25 -14.13
N GLY A 198 -15.25 -11.86 -15.29
CA GLY A 198 -14.60 -10.57 -15.53
C GLY A 198 -15.59 -9.41 -15.57
N GLY A 199 -15.07 -8.21 -15.35
CA GLY A 199 -15.84 -6.96 -15.38
C GLY A 199 -14.94 -5.73 -15.51
N PRO A 200 -15.47 -4.50 -15.39
CA PRO A 200 -14.70 -3.27 -15.62
C PRO A 200 -13.44 -3.14 -14.73
N LEU A 201 -13.44 -3.79 -13.57
CA LEU A 201 -12.35 -3.76 -12.59
C LEU A 201 -11.23 -4.79 -12.87
N GLY A 202 -11.43 -5.70 -13.82
CA GLY A 202 -10.46 -6.74 -14.20
C GLY A 202 -11.11 -8.10 -14.45
N GLY A 203 -10.29 -9.15 -14.43
CA GLY A 203 -10.77 -10.53 -14.59
C GLY A 203 -11.60 -11.06 -13.41
N PRO A 204 -11.87 -12.37 -13.36
CA PRO A 204 -12.61 -12.97 -12.25
C PRO A 204 -11.90 -12.77 -10.92
N LEU A 205 -12.71 -12.75 -9.85
CA LEU A 205 -12.20 -12.75 -8.49
C LEU A 205 -11.34 -14.00 -8.26
N LYS A 206 -10.14 -13.79 -7.73
CA LYS A 206 -9.20 -14.84 -7.35
C LYS A 206 -9.78 -15.81 -6.31
N TYR A 207 -10.66 -15.30 -5.45
CA TYR A 207 -11.35 -16.07 -4.43
C TYR A 207 -12.86 -16.06 -4.73
N PRO A 208 -13.45 -17.20 -5.16
CA PRO A 208 -14.85 -17.27 -5.57
C PRO A 208 -15.84 -16.85 -4.48
N HIS A 209 -15.49 -17.11 -3.21
CA HIS A 209 -16.31 -16.78 -2.06
C HIS A 209 -15.79 -15.53 -1.35
N SER A 210 -15.70 -14.41 -2.05
CA SER A 210 -15.30 -13.13 -1.44
C SER A 210 -16.51 -12.36 -0.94
N CYS A 211 -16.41 -11.80 0.28
CA CYS A 211 -17.39 -10.86 0.83
C CYS A 211 -16.71 -9.50 1.01
N ILE A 212 -17.14 -8.51 0.24
CA ILE A 212 -16.57 -7.17 0.22
C ILE A 212 -17.51 -6.23 0.98
N LEU A 213 -17.01 -5.65 2.07
CA LEU A 213 -17.70 -4.69 2.91
C LEU A 213 -17.08 -3.31 2.71
N TRP A 214 -17.83 -2.41 2.10
CA TRP A 214 -17.43 -1.02 1.94
C TRP A 214 -18.06 -0.16 3.03
N LEU A 215 -17.22 0.34 3.95
CA LEU A 215 -17.65 1.24 5.01
C LEU A 215 -17.65 2.66 4.47
N HIS A 216 -18.83 3.26 4.49
CA HIS A 216 -19.07 4.64 4.12
C HIS A 216 -19.59 5.42 5.32
N ALA A 217 -19.27 6.71 5.35
CA ALA A 217 -19.77 7.63 6.35
C ALA A 217 -19.98 9.00 5.71
N ASP A 218 -20.90 9.76 6.28
CA ASP A 218 -21.09 11.17 5.93
C ASP A 218 -19.80 11.98 6.11
N GLN A 219 -19.56 12.91 5.20
CA GLN A 219 -18.31 13.68 5.14
C GLN A 219 -18.11 14.54 6.39
N ALA A 220 -19.15 15.23 6.86
CA ALA A 220 -19.03 16.10 8.04
C ALA A 220 -18.72 15.28 9.30
N ALA A 221 -19.36 14.12 9.44
CA ALA A 221 -19.07 13.19 10.53
C ALA A 221 -17.68 12.55 10.42
N LEU A 222 -17.14 12.41 9.20
CA LEU A 222 -15.78 11.89 8.97
C LEU A 222 -14.74 12.93 9.35
N ASP A 223 -14.90 14.17 8.89
CA ASP A 223 -13.97 15.27 9.15
C ASP A 223 -13.84 15.53 10.65
N ALA A 224 -14.96 15.63 11.37
CA ALA A 224 -14.94 15.82 12.83
C ALA A 224 -14.23 14.68 13.58
N ARG A 225 -14.32 13.44 13.08
CA ARG A 225 -13.58 12.30 13.64
C ARG A 225 -12.10 12.36 13.31
N LEU A 226 -11.74 12.78 12.11
CA LEU A 226 -10.36 12.90 11.68
C LEU A 226 -9.63 14.01 12.45
N ASP A 227 -10.28 15.15 12.66
CA ASP A 227 -9.72 16.26 13.44
C ASP A 227 -9.44 15.83 14.89
N ARG A 228 -10.45 15.29 15.58
CA ARG A 228 -10.28 14.78 16.96
C ARG A 228 -9.17 13.72 17.03
N ARG A 229 -9.08 12.86 16.03
CA ARG A 229 -8.04 11.83 15.98
C ARG A 229 -6.64 12.43 15.87
N VAL A 230 -6.46 13.51 15.12
CA VAL A 230 -5.17 14.20 15.05
C VAL A 230 -4.81 14.77 16.43
N ASP A 231 -5.78 15.37 17.13
CA ASP A 231 -5.57 15.86 18.51
C ASP A 231 -5.16 14.71 19.45
N ASP A 232 -5.85 13.58 19.38
CA ASP A 232 -5.53 12.37 20.16
C ASP A 232 -4.12 11.85 19.84
N MET A 233 -3.71 11.87 18.57
CA MET A 233 -2.37 11.47 18.13
C MET A 233 -1.30 12.40 18.69
N VAL A 234 -1.53 13.71 18.66
CA VAL A 234 -0.62 14.70 19.26
C VAL A 234 -0.49 14.46 20.75
N ALA A 235 -1.61 14.25 21.46
CA ALA A 235 -1.61 13.93 22.88
C ALA A 235 -0.91 12.60 23.21
N ALA A 236 -0.95 11.62 22.28
CA ALA A 236 -0.27 10.34 22.42
C ALA A 236 1.24 10.38 22.15
N GLY A 237 1.80 11.53 21.74
CA GLY A 237 3.23 11.71 21.49
C GLY A 237 3.65 11.61 20.03
N LEU A 238 2.78 12.02 19.10
CA LEU A 238 3.09 12.03 17.66
C LEU A 238 4.38 12.80 17.33
N LEU A 239 4.61 13.94 17.98
CA LEU A 239 5.78 14.79 17.70
C LEU A 239 7.08 14.10 18.12
N GLU A 240 7.06 13.40 19.26
CA GLU A 240 8.18 12.61 19.77
C GLU A 240 8.50 11.47 18.81
N GLU A 241 7.48 10.73 18.35
CA GLU A 241 7.64 9.64 17.38
C GLU A 241 8.31 10.12 16.08
N LEU A 242 7.86 11.26 15.55
CA LEU A 242 8.42 11.84 14.33
C LEU A 242 9.85 12.35 14.53
N ARG A 243 10.15 12.98 15.67
CA ARG A 243 11.51 13.43 16.01
C ARG A 243 12.47 12.24 16.14
N ASP A 244 12.03 11.15 16.75
CA ASP A 244 12.82 9.92 16.91
C ASP A 244 13.09 9.25 15.56
N PHE A 245 12.08 9.18 14.70
CA PHE A 245 12.25 8.70 13.34
C PHE A 245 13.26 9.54 12.56
N HIS A 246 13.13 10.86 12.57
CA HIS A 246 14.03 11.77 11.87
C HIS A 246 15.48 11.66 12.37
N ARG A 247 15.70 11.55 13.68
CA ARG A 247 17.04 11.33 14.25
C ARG A 247 17.68 10.04 13.72
N ARG A 248 16.95 8.93 13.75
CA ARG A 248 17.46 7.64 13.25
C ARG A 248 17.76 7.68 11.76
N TYR A 249 16.83 8.23 10.97
CA TYR A 249 17.00 8.39 9.53
C TYR A 249 18.25 9.20 9.19
N ASN A 250 18.49 10.32 9.88
CA ASN A 250 19.67 11.15 9.64
C ASN A 250 20.96 10.47 10.09
N GLN A 251 20.95 9.73 11.21
CA GLN A 251 22.12 8.98 11.66
C GLN A 251 22.56 7.95 10.62
N GLU A 252 21.61 7.21 10.03
CA GLU A 252 21.90 6.23 8.99
C GLU A 252 22.31 6.90 7.68
N LYS A 253 21.65 7.98 7.24
CA LYS A 253 22.06 8.73 6.06
C LYS A 253 23.48 9.29 6.18
N VAL A 254 23.83 9.81 7.36
CA VAL A 254 25.19 10.27 7.63
C VAL A 254 26.16 9.09 7.66
N ALA A 255 25.79 7.93 8.22
CA ALA A 255 26.62 6.73 8.21
C ALA A 255 26.85 6.18 6.79
N GLU A 256 25.82 6.12 5.95
CA GLU A 256 25.89 5.78 4.53
C GLU A 256 26.83 6.74 3.78
N ASN A 257 26.64 8.06 3.95
CA ASN A 257 27.50 9.06 3.33
C ASN A 257 28.95 9.01 3.84
N ARG A 258 29.16 8.62 5.10
CA ARG A 258 30.50 8.46 5.70
C ARG A 258 31.19 7.19 5.20
N TRP A 259 30.44 6.12 4.94
CA TRP A 259 30.92 4.90 4.27
C TRP A 259 31.28 5.15 2.81
N VAL A 260 30.45 5.93 2.10
CA VAL A 260 30.74 6.37 0.74
C VAL A 260 31.98 7.27 0.72
N SER A 261 32.14 8.15 1.70
CA SER A 261 33.32 9.01 1.83
C SER A 261 34.59 8.23 2.24
N SER A 262 34.48 7.16 3.04
CA SER A 262 35.63 6.29 3.37
C SER A 262 36.05 5.39 2.19
N HIS A 263 35.13 5.06 1.28
CA HIS A 263 35.44 4.34 0.02
C HIS A 263 35.82 5.27 -1.14
N ILE A 264 35.50 6.56 -1.06
CA ILE A 264 35.91 7.60 -2.04
C ILE A 264 37.28 8.21 -1.68
N LEU A 265 37.82 7.99 -0.48
CA LEU A 265 39.15 8.47 -0.07
C LEU A 265 40.34 7.83 -0.82
N SER A 266 40.11 7.02 -1.86
CA SER A 266 41.13 6.62 -2.85
C SER A 266 41.12 7.45 -4.15
N ALA A 267 40.36 8.55 -4.22
CA ALA A 267 40.40 9.49 -5.34
C ALA A 267 40.58 10.95 -4.84
N PRO A 268 41.39 11.78 -5.52
CA PRO A 268 41.79 13.11 -5.01
C PRO A 268 40.64 14.13 -5.01
N PRO A 269 40.68 15.15 -4.14
CA PRO A 269 39.52 15.96 -3.80
C PRO A 269 39.31 17.13 -4.75
N SER A 270 38.06 17.42 -5.11
CA SER A 270 37.64 18.71 -5.69
C SER A 270 36.17 18.96 -5.37
N GLY A 271 35.87 20.00 -4.59
CA GLY A 271 34.54 20.60 -4.48
C GLY A 271 33.90 20.51 -3.09
N ALA A 272 33.98 21.61 -2.34
CA ALA A 272 33.37 21.79 -1.02
C ALA A 272 31.84 21.90 -1.08
N LEU A 273 31.14 21.25 -0.14
CA LEU A 273 29.71 21.44 0.11
C LEU A 273 29.52 22.08 1.49
N HIS A 274 29.01 23.31 1.48
CA HIS A 274 28.62 24.07 2.68
C HIS A 274 27.33 23.48 3.29
N CYS A 275 27.40 23.08 4.56
CA CYS A 275 26.22 22.81 5.40
C CYS A 275 25.67 24.14 5.94
N CYS A 276 24.37 24.38 5.74
CA CYS A 276 23.63 25.39 6.49
C CYS A 276 22.76 24.67 7.53
N THR A 277 23.17 24.74 8.79
CA THR A 277 22.35 24.47 9.97
C THR A 277 21.68 25.77 10.41
N GLY A 278 20.36 25.80 10.51
CA GLY A 278 19.62 26.95 11.04
C GLY A 278 18.24 26.54 11.55
N ASP A 279 18.02 26.78 12.85
CA ASP A 279 16.76 26.56 13.56
C ASP A 279 15.65 27.44 12.97
N GLY A 280 14.52 26.82 12.62
CA GLY A 280 13.34 27.53 12.10
C GLY A 280 12.68 26.90 10.86
N CYS A 281 12.72 25.58 10.70
CA CYS A 281 12.06 24.91 9.59
C CYS A 281 10.67 24.39 9.98
N ASP A 282 9.65 24.87 9.27
CA ASP A 282 8.32 24.26 9.18
C ASP A 282 8.43 22.73 9.01
N PRO A 283 7.53 21.93 9.60
CA PRO A 283 7.56 20.47 9.47
C PRO A 283 7.10 19.95 8.10
N LEU A 284 6.57 20.81 7.22
CA LEU A 284 6.05 20.41 5.90
C LEU A 284 7.14 19.95 4.91
N PRO A 285 8.28 20.64 4.77
CA PRO A 285 9.44 20.17 4.00
C PRO A 285 10.01 18.82 4.47
N LEU A 286 9.89 18.51 5.77
CA LEU A 286 10.44 17.31 6.40
C LEU A 286 9.68 16.02 6.02
N LEU A 287 8.37 16.10 5.78
CA LEU A 287 7.56 14.96 5.36
C LEU A 287 7.79 14.57 3.89
N LEU A 288 8.05 15.56 3.03
CA LEU A 288 8.34 15.35 1.61
C LEU A 288 9.72 14.73 1.37
N GLN A 289 10.73 15.08 2.18
CA GLN A 289 12.07 14.48 2.08
C GLN A 289 12.16 13.04 2.59
N ALA A 290 11.24 12.62 3.46
CA ALA A 290 11.14 11.25 3.95
C ALA A 290 10.33 10.30 3.04
N GLY A 291 9.83 10.79 1.89
CA GLY A 291 9.04 9.98 0.95
C GLY A 291 7.67 9.54 1.49
N LEU A 292 7.19 10.15 2.57
CA LEU A 292 5.87 9.87 3.13
C LEU A 292 4.80 10.68 2.36
N PRO A 293 3.77 10.03 1.79
CA PRO A 293 2.74 10.74 1.05
C PRO A 293 1.96 11.69 1.96
N ALA A 294 1.95 12.99 1.60
CA ALA A 294 1.36 14.10 2.36
C ALA A 294 -0.17 14.07 2.56
N TRP A 295 -0.86 12.99 2.17
CA TRP A 295 -2.33 12.90 2.14
C TRP A 295 -2.98 12.55 3.50
N ASN A 296 -2.22 12.55 4.59
CA ASN A 296 -2.73 12.28 5.95
C ASN A 296 -2.84 13.52 6.85
N LEU A 297 -2.57 14.72 6.33
CA LEU A 297 -2.73 15.98 7.06
C LEU A 297 -3.98 16.74 6.60
N PRO A 298 -4.73 17.39 7.51
CA PRO A 298 -5.88 18.20 7.15
C PRO A 298 -5.54 19.31 6.16
N VAL A 299 -6.41 19.52 5.17
CA VAL A 299 -6.24 20.49 4.05
C VAL A 299 -6.02 21.93 4.53
N HIS A 300 -6.44 22.28 5.75
CA HIS A 300 -6.28 23.63 6.30
C HIS A 300 -4.82 23.98 6.70
N TRP A 301 -3.91 23.00 6.79
CA TRP A 301 -2.48 23.25 7.01
C TRP A 301 -1.70 23.59 5.73
N ILE A 302 -2.33 23.47 4.56
CA ILE A 302 -1.71 23.77 3.25
C ILE A 302 -1.86 25.27 2.88
N GLN A 303 -2.74 26.03 3.55
CA GLN A 303 -3.07 27.42 3.18
C GLN A 303 -2.56 28.50 4.15
N GLY A 304 -1.49 28.22 4.89
CA GLY A 304 -0.88 29.17 5.85
C GLY A 304 0.16 30.15 5.28
N ILE A 305 0.24 30.39 3.96
CA ILE A 305 1.16 31.38 3.39
C ILE A 305 0.41 32.70 3.17
N PRO A 306 0.70 33.79 3.92
CA PRO A 306 0.12 35.09 3.65
C PRO A 306 0.58 35.57 2.26
N ARG A 307 -0.38 35.83 1.36
CA ARG A 307 -0.10 36.47 0.07
C ARG A 307 0.41 37.88 0.33
N VAL A 308 1.70 38.12 0.07
CA VAL A 308 2.26 39.48 -0.01
C VAL A 308 1.54 40.21 -1.16
N PRO A 309 0.96 41.41 -0.95
CA PRO A 309 0.30 42.15 -2.00
C PRO A 309 1.36 42.75 -2.93
N ARG A 310 1.26 42.46 -4.23
CA ARG A 310 2.01 43.19 -5.26
C ARG A 310 1.29 44.51 -5.53
N GLN A 311 1.97 45.63 -5.26
CA GLN A 311 1.80 46.84 -6.05
C GLN A 311 2.48 46.65 -7.40
#